data_AF-A0A015MD62-F1
#
_entry.id   AF-A0A015MD62-F1
#
_cell.length_a   1.000
_cell.length_b   1.000
_cell.length_c   1.000
_cell.angle_alpha   90.00
_cell.angle_beta   90.00
_cell.angle_gamma   90.00
#
_symmetry.space_group_name_H-M   'P 1'
#
loop_
_entity.id
_entity.type
_entity.pdbx_description
1 polymer ?
#
loop_
_entity_poly.entity_id
_entity_poly.type
_entity_poly.pdbx_seq_one_letter_code
_entity_poly.pdbx_strand_id
1 'polypeptide(L)' 'MQGEYDSRIPVPDGRFSYIVAHPETTFDLHGRKLKPTKGEKMEFADVAKELGKELDLYHYFEKTIIGLCA' A
#
# COMPACT_ATOMS: atom_id res chain seq x y z
N MET A 1 -12.99 -0.92 19.37
CA MET A 1 -12.25 -1.05 18.10
C MET A 1 -10.84 -0.47 18.16
N GLN A 2 -10.55 0.59 18.91
CA GLN A 2 -9.18 1.16 19.02
C GLN A 2 -8.11 0.15 19.50
N GLY A 3 -8.41 -0.65 20.55
CA GLY A 3 -7.40 -1.51 21.19
C GLY A 3 -7.01 -2.79 20.42
N GLU A 4 -7.71 -3.15 19.35
CA GLU A 4 -7.40 -4.37 18.58
C GLU A 4 -6.21 -4.16 17.63
N TYR A 5 -6.01 -2.91 17.18
CA TYR A 5 -4.93 -2.51 16.28
C TYR A 5 -3.66 -2.09 17.01
N ASP A 6 -3.75 -1.61 18.25
CA ASP A 6 -2.58 -1.24 19.06
C ASP A 6 -1.64 -2.43 19.28
N SER A 7 -2.20 -3.65 19.39
CA SER A 7 -1.42 -4.91 19.47
C SER A 7 -0.68 -5.26 18.18
N ARG A 8 -1.07 -4.66 17.05
CA ARG A 8 -0.50 -4.92 15.72
C ARG A 8 0.60 -3.93 15.35
N ILE A 9 0.79 -2.88 16.17
CA ILE A 9 1.91 -1.96 15.99
C ILE A 9 3.20 -2.76 16.21
N PRO A 10 4.04 -2.89 15.17
CA PRO A 10 5.28 -3.62 15.32
C PRO A 10 6.16 -2.89 16.33
N VAL A 11 6.79 -3.67 17.22
CA VAL A 11 7.80 -3.14 18.14
C VAL A 11 8.98 -2.60 17.33
N PRO A 12 9.73 -1.62 17.86
CA PRO A 12 11.00 -1.20 17.26
C PRO A 12 11.88 -2.43 16.96
N ASP A 13 12.50 -2.46 15.78
CA ASP A 13 13.26 -3.59 15.21
C ASP A 13 12.47 -4.88 14.93
N GLY A 14 11.16 -4.88 15.18
CA GLY A 14 10.25 -5.94 14.79
C GLY A 14 10.02 -5.99 13.29
N ARG A 15 9.91 -7.20 12.74
CA ARG A 15 9.46 -7.41 11.35
C ARG A 15 7.95 -7.59 11.34
N PHE A 16 7.31 -7.05 10.32
CA PHE A 16 5.89 -7.25 10.06
C PHE A 16 5.64 -7.48 8.57
N SER A 17 4.54 -8.16 8.26
CA SER A 17 4.09 -8.41 6.90
C SER A 17 3.17 -7.28 6.46
N TYR A 18 3.31 -6.84 5.22
CA TYR A 18 2.53 -5.76 4.63
C TYR A 18 2.30 -6.01 3.15
N ILE A 19 1.31 -5.31 2.60
CA ILE A 19 1.08 -5.17 1.17
C ILE A 19 1.27 -3.72 0.73
N VAL A 20 1.39 -3.48 -0.57
CA VAL A 20 1.38 -2.14 -1.16
C VAL A 20 0.05 -1.96 -1.89
N ALA A 21 -0.80 -1.10 -1.36
CA ALA A 21 -2.09 -0.78 -1.93
C ALA A 21 -1.98 0.35 -2.97
N HIS A 22 -2.93 0.39 -3.91
CA HIS A 22 -3.08 1.50 -4.82
C HIS A 22 -3.44 2.76 -4.00
N PRO A 23 -2.80 3.91 -4.25
CA PRO A 23 -3.10 5.12 -3.50
C PRO A 23 -4.53 5.60 -3.81
N GLU A 24 -5.34 5.77 -2.76
CA GLU A 24 -6.73 6.26 -2.89
C GLU A 24 -6.78 7.67 -3.49
N THR A 25 -5.75 8.49 -3.24
CA THR A 25 -5.66 9.85 -3.74
C THR A 25 -4.35 10.06 -4.50
N THR A 26 -4.47 10.49 -5.75
CA THR A 26 -3.33 10.73 -6.64
C THR A 26 -3.05 12.23 -6.86
N PHE A 27 -3.91 13.11 -6.35
CA PHE A 27 -3.80 14.56 -6.48
C PHE A 27 -4.16 15.25 -5.17
N ASP A 28 -3.48 16.33 -4.81
CA ASP A 28 -3.89 17.15 -3.68
C ASP A 28 -5.11 18.03 -4.00
N LEU A 29 -5.58 18.79 -3.01
CA LEU A 29 -6.72 19.70 -3.15
C LEU A 29 -6.48 20.83 -4.17
N HIS A 30 -5.23 21.07 -4.58
CA HIS A 30 -4.84 22.04 -5.59
C HIS A 30 -4.59 21.39 -6.96
N GLY A 31 -4.90 20.10 -7.13
CA GLY A 31 -4.72 19.36 -8.37
C GLY A 31 -3.27 18.99 -8.67
N ARG A 32 -2.35 19.10 -7.71
CA ARG A 32 -0.95 18.69 -7.90
C ARG A 32 -0.84 17.19 -7.71
N LYS A 33 -0.18 16.51 -8.66
CA LYS A 33 0.01 15.07 -8.61
C LYS A 33 0.83 14.69 -7.37
N LEU A 34 0.24 13.87 -6.51
CA LEU A 34 0.90 13.27 -5.36
C LEU A 34 1.83 12.15 -5.84
N LYS A 35 2.96 12.02 -5.16
CA LYS A 35 3.89 10.90 -5.32
C LYS A 35 4.03 10.19 -3.98
N PRO A 36 2.98 9.47 -3.53
CA PRO A 36 3.02 8.78 -2.26
C PRO A 36 4.19 7.80 -2.25
N THR A 37 4.94 7.85 -1.17
CA THR A 37 6.05 6.95 -0.87
C THR A 37 5.54 5.52 -0.69
N LYS A 38 6.44 4.54 -0.74
CA LYS A 38 6.07 3.15 -0.46
C LYS A 38 5.43 3.01 0.92
N GLY A 39 5.97 3.68 1.94
CA GLY A 39 5.45 3.64 3.31
C GLY A 39 4.01 4.15 3.42
N GLU A 40 3.67 5.22 2.71
CA GLU A 40 2.30 5.77 2.69
C GLU A 40 1.30 4.86 1.97
N LYS A 41 1.78 3.93 1.13
CA LYS A 41 0.97 2.93 0.44
C LYS A 41 0.90 1.58 1.18
N MET A 42 1.64 1.42 2.27
CA MET A 42 1.71 0.16 3.01
C MET A 42 0.45 -0.05 3.85
N GLU A 43 -0.06 -1.27 3.86
CA GLU A 43 -1.20 -1.65 4.69
C GLU A 43 -1.04 -3.10 5.18
N PHE A 44 -1.67 -3.42 6.31
CA PHE A 44 -1.81 -4.81 6.75
C PHE A 44 -2.74 -5.58 5.82
N ALA A 45 -2.39 -6.82 5.49
CA ALA A 45 -3.10 -7.59 4.47
C ALA A 45 -4.57 -7.87 4.81
N ASP A 46 -4.86 -8.11 6.09
CA ASP A 46 -6.21 -8.31 6.60
C ASP A 46 -7.02 -7.01 6.57
N VAL A 47 -6.45 -5.90 7.03
CA VAL A 47 -7.07 -4.56 6.96
C VAL A 47 -7.40 -4.18 5.52
N ALA A 48 -6.45 -4.39 4.60
CA ALA A 48 -6.67 -4.11 3.19
C ALA A 48 -7.81 -4.97 2.59
N LYS A 49 -7.88 -6.25 2.98
CA LYS A 49 -8.94 -7.16 2.54
C LYS A 49 -10.30 -6.74 3.11
N GLU A 50 -10.37 -6.37 4.38
CA GLU A 50 -11.61 -5.92 5.04
C GLU A 50 -12.13 -4.62 4.43
N LEU A 51 -11.23 -3.68 4.12
CA LEU A 51 -11.57 -2.40 3.49
C LEU A 51 -11.72 -2.47 1.97
N GLY A 52 -11.45 -3.63 1.35
CA GLY A 52 -11.54 -3.81 -0.10
C GLY A 52 -10.53 -2.95 -0.88
N LYS A 53 -9.36 -2.66 -0.31
CA LYS A 53 -8.32 -1.84 -0.96
C LYS A 53 -7.74 -2.57 -2.17
N GLU A 54 -7.56 -1.83 -3.26
CA GLU A 54 -6.91 -2.35 -4.47
C GLU A 54 -5.40 -2.47 -4.26
N LEU A 55 -4.78 -3.51 -4.83
CA LEU A 55 -3.32 -3.68 -4.82
C LEU A 55 -2.66 -2.78 -5.87
N ASP A 56 -1.51 -2.20 -5.55
CA ASP A 56 -0.69 -1.52 -6.55
C ASP A 56 -0.01 -2.57 -7.43
N LEU A 57 -0.74 -3.09 -8.43
CA LEU A 57 -0.22 -4.12 -9.34
C LEU A 57 1.04 -3.65 -10.05
N TYR A 58 1.14 -2.36 -10.38
CA TYR A 58 2.35 -1.80 -10.98
C TYR A 58 3.55 -2.03 -10.05
N HIS A 59 3.43 -1.75 -8.75
CA HIS A 59 4.51 -2.02 -7.79
C HIS A 59 5.02 -3.48 -7.81
N TYR A 60 4.11 -4.45 -7.94
CA TYR A 60 4.45 -5.87 -7.94
C TYR A 60 4.97 -6.38 -9.29
N PHE A 61 4.52 -5.77 -10.38
CA PHE A 61 4.80 -6.23 -11.74
C PHE A 61 5.79 -5.34 -12.52
N GLU A 62 6.24 -4.21 -11.97
CA GLU A 62 7.13 -3.22 -12.61
C GLU A 62 8.36 -3.87 -13.26
N LYS A 63 8.86 -4.97 -12.70
CA LYS A 63 10.03 -5.72 -13.20
C LYS A 63 9.70 -7.04 -13.90
N THR A 64 8.44 -7.44 -13.91
CA THR A 64 7.97 -8.72 -14.46
C THR A 64 7.30 -8.53 -15.82
N ILE A 65 6.64 -7.39 -16.04
CA ILE A 65 6.03 -7.04 -17.34
C ILE A 65 7.08 -6.29 -18.17
N ILE A 66 8.08 -7.04 -18.64
CA ILE A 66 8.93 -6.61 -19.75
C ILE A 66 8.05 -6.78 -20.99
N GLY A 67 7.63 -5.67 -21.60
CA GLY A 67 6.66 -5.70 -22.70
C GLY A 67 7.03 -6.77 -23.74
N LEU A 68 6.20 -7.81 -23.85
CA LEU A 68 6.15 -8.63 -25.05
C LEU A 68 5.53 -7.75 -26.14
N CYS A 69 6.37 -6.91 -26.76
CA CYS A 69 6.00 -6.25 -28.00
C CYS A 69 5.87 -7.35 -29.08
N ALA A 70 4.69 -7.44 -29.68
CA ALA A 70 4.45 -8.20 -30.90
C ALA A 70 4.76 -7.34 -32.14
#